data_AF-A0A4Z2E928-F1
#
_entry.id   AF-A0A4Z2E928-F1
#
_cell.length_a   1.000
_cell.length_b   1.000
_cell.length_c   1.000
_cell.angle_alpha   90.00
_cell.angle_beta   90.00
_cell.angle_gamma   90.00
#
_symmetry.space_group_name_H-M   'P 1'
#
loop_
_entity.id
_entity.type
_entity.pdbx_description
1 polymer ?
#
loop_
_entity_poly.entity_id
_entity_poly.type
_entity_poly.pdbx_seq_one_letter_code
_entity_poly.pdbx_strand_id
1 'polypeptide(L)'
;MMTDINDQADRIDLPIAHVNQSGRRFQAFGEYVASKATLTADSRRTALEGELGAVLKETLGGLKKLESFLDALENLAVTSSHVFALESRVLRLPEGIRPEDVQLAIFAARVIRPRLLEFKRDASSFFLPKLQNVEVLWYQLNEYVKTTQDICGTLEKRY
;
A
#
# COMPACT_ATOMS: atom_id res chain seq x y z
N MET A 1 -26.63 10.69 14.62
CA MET A 1 -25.99 9.41 14.96
C MET A 1 -26.10 8.53 13.72
N MET A 2 -24.96 8.15 13.13
CA MET A 2 -24.81 7.18 12.03
C MET A 2 -25.19 7.55 10.58
N THR A 3 -25.43 8.81 10.22
CA THR A 3 -25.67 9.21 8.81
C THR A 3 -24.82 10.36 8.26
N ASP A 4 -24.00 11.04 9.05
CA ASP A 4 -23.17 12.17 8.56
C ASP A 4 -21.68 11.84 8.34
N ILE A 5 -21.29 10.57 8.40
CA ILE A 5 -19.88 10.15 8.23
C ILE A 5 -19.66 9.40 6.89
N ASN A 6 -20.74 8.90 6.27
CA ASN A 6 -20.64 8.17 5.00
C ASN A 6 -20.70 9.08 3.76
N ASP A 7 -21.43 10.20 3.82
CA ASP A 7 -21.62 11.08 2.64
C ASP A 7 -20.36 11.86 2.24
N GLN A 8 -19.31 11.86 3.06
CA GLN A 8 -18.05 12.55 2.76
C GLN A 8 -16.90 11.58 2.40
N ALA A 9 -17.10 10.26 2.50
CA ALA A 9 -16.12 9.25 2.06
C ALA A 9 -16.20 8.97 0.55
N ASP A 10 -17.37 9.19 -0.06
CA ASP A 10 -17.66 8.82 -1.46
C ASP A 10 -17.00 9.71 -2.53
N ARG A 11 -16.18 10.71 -2.16
CA ARG A 11 -15.51 11.58 -3.15
C ARG A 11 -13.99 11.43 -3.25
N ILE A 12 -13.32 10.63 -2.41
CA ILE A 12 -11.84 10.53 -2.45
C ILE A 12 -11.31 9.07 -2.32
N ASP A 13 -12.15 8.10 -1.97
CA ASP A 13 -11.72 6.70 -1.78
C ASP A 13 -11.74 5.86 -3.06
N LEU A 14 -10.75 6.06 -3.94
CA LEU A 14 -10.53 5.14 -5.07
C LEU A 14 -9.16 4.44 -5.09
N PRO A 15 -8.10 4.91 -4.41
CA PRO A 15 -6.87 4.11 -4.29
C PRO A 15 -6.75 3.28 -3.01
N ILE A 16 -7.34 3.70 -1.89
CA ILE A 16 -7.04 3.13 -0.55
C ILE A 16 -7.93 1.91 -0.22
N ALA A 17 -9.14 1.84 -0.79
CA ALA A 17 -10.08 0.74 -0.55
C ALA A 17 -9.52 -0.64 -0.94
N HIS A 18 -8.65 -0.70 -1.95
CA HIS A 18 -8.04 -1.96 -2.40
C HIS A 18 -7.05 -2.54 -1.37
N VAL A 19 -6.37 -1.68 -0.61
CA VAL A 19 -5.38 -2.09 0.39
C VAL A 19 -6.08 -2.62 1.66
N ASN A 20 -7.18 -2.00 2.08
CA ASN A 20 -8.00 -2.49 3.22
C ASN A 20 -8.78 -3.79 2.91
N GLN A 21 -9.00 -4.09 1.63
CA GLN A 21 -9.65 -5.33 1.21
C GLN A 21 -8.81 -6.58 1.57
N SER A 22 -7.47 -6.43 1.63
CA SER A 22 -6.55 -7.53 1.96
C SER A 22 -6.75 -8.05 3.39
N GLY A 23 -6.88 -7.17 4.39
CA GLY A 23 -7.09 -7.55 5.79
C GLY A 23 -8.40 -8.32 6.02
N ARG A 24 -9.50 -7.88 5.41
CA ARG A 24 -10.80 -8.58 5.46
C ARG A 24 -10.74 -9.95 4.77
N ARG A 25 -9.90 -10.11 3.75
CA ARG A 25 -9.75 -11.39 3.03
C ARG A 25 -8.92 -12.41 3.81
N PHE A 26 -7.90 -11.98 4.55
CA PHE A 26 -7.20 -12.87 5.48
C PHE A 26 -8.11 -13.34 6.62
N GLN A 27 -9.01 -12.48 7.09
CA GLN A 27 -10.05 -12.88 8.04
C GLN A 27 -11.01 -13.91 7.41
N ALA A 28 -11.49 -13.67 6.20
CA ALA A 28 -12.33 -14.63 5.46
C ALA A 28 -11.61 -15.97 5.21
N PHE A 29 -10.30 -15.95 4.96
CA PHE A 29 -9.48 -17.15 4.86
C PHE A 29 -9.44 -17.92 6.19
N GLY A 30 -9.25 -17.24 7.32
CA GLY A 30 -9.29 -17.85 8.65
C GLY A 30 -10.63 -18.53 8.98
N GLU A 31 -11.74 -17.85 8.68
CA GLU A 31 -13.10 -18.40 8.86
C GLU A 31 -13.36 -19.61 7.95
N TYR A 32 -12.88 -19.56 6.71
CA TYR A 32 -12.98 -20.68 5.78
C TYR A 32 -12.12 -21.88 6.20
N VAL A 33 -10.90 -21.67 6.71
CA VAL A 33 -10.04 -22.73 7.26
C VAL A 33 -10.75 -23.46 8.40
N ALA A 34 -11.46 -22.73 9.26
CA ALA A 34 -12.29 -23.30 10.33
C ALA A 34 -13.45 -24.15 9.76
N SER A 35 -14.09 -23.69 8.67
CA SER A 35 -15.20 -24.40 8.04
C SER A 35 -14.81 -25.74 7.36
N LYS A 36 -13.55 -25.91 6.97
CA LYS A 36 -13.03 -27.09 6.26
C LYS A 36 -12.49 -28.19 7.19
N ALA A 37 -12.90 -28.21 8.45
CA ALA A 37 -12.47 -29.21 9.44
C ALA A 37 -12.78 -30.67 9.06
N THR A 38 -13.68 -30.91 8.10
CA THR A 38 -14.21 -32.23 7.71
C THR A 38 -13.44 -32.94 6.58
N LEU A 39 -12.44 -32.31 5.97
CA LEU A 39 -11.64 -32.89 4.88
C LEU A 39 -10.50 -33.79 5.39
N THR A 40 -10.00 -34.70 4.55
CA THR A 40 -8.76 -35.43 4.83
C THR A 40 -7.58 -34.45 4.88
N ALA A 41 -6.57 -34.75 5.71
CA ALA A 41 -5.48 -33.81 5.97
C ALA A 41 -4.76 -33.32 4.70
N ASP A 42 -4.46 -34.22 3.76
CA ASP A 42 -3.76 -33.87 2.52
C ASP A 42 -4.63 -33.09 1.53
N SER A 43 -5.89 -33.48 1.33
CA SER A 43 -6.81 -32.75 0.44
C SER A 43 -7.12 -31.34 0.98
N ARG A 44 -7.26 -31.22 2.30
CA ARG A 44 -7.39 -29.92 2.99
C ARG A 44 -6.16 -29.06 2.78
N ARG A 45 -4.97 -29.64 2.94
CA ARG A 45 -3.69 -28.92 2.77
C ARG A 45 -3.56 -28.34 1.37
N THR A 46 -3.75 -29.16 0.33
CA THR A 46 -3.63 -28.72 -1.06
C THR A 46 -4.66 -27.65 -1.41
N ALA A 47 -5.91 -27.79 -0.95
CA ALA A 47 -6.94 -26.78 -1.18
C ALA A 47 -6.56 -25.43 -0.55
N LEU A 48 -6.09 -25.43 0.69
CA LEU A 48 -5.70 -24.21 1.40
C LEU A 48 -4.46 -23.54 0.81
N GLU A 49 -3.45 -24.31 0.38
CA GLU A 49 -2.28 -23.77 -0.33
C GLU A 49 -2.67 -23.17 -1.69
N GLY A 50 -3.65 -23.76 -2.39
CA GLY A 50 -4.20 -23.22 -3.64
C GLY A 50 -4.89 -21.86 -3.45
N GLU A 51 -5.72 -21.72 -2.42
CA GLU A 51 -6.38 -20.45 -2.08
C GLU A 51 -5.38 -19.40 -1.61
N LEU A 52 -4.40 -19.79 -0.79
CA LEU A 52 -3.30 -18.91 -0.40
C LEU A 52 -2.55 -18.41 -1.64
N GLY A 53 -2.34 -19.26 -2.64
CA GLY A 53 -1.78 -18.87 -3.93
C GLY A 53 -2.60 -17.81 -4.67
N ALA A 54 -3.93 -17.93 -4.64
CA ALA A 54 -4.81 -16.92 -5.25
C ALA A 54 -4.74 -15.57 -4.52
N VAL A 55 -4.77 -15.58 -3.18
CA VAL A 55 -4.63 -14.38 -2.35
C VAL A 55 -3.27 -13.71 -2.59
N LEU A 56 -2.18 -14.50 -2.63
CA LEU A 56 -0.84 -13.98 -2.90
C LEU A 56 -0.72 -13.39 -4.30
N LYS A 57 -1.28 -14.04 -5.32
CA LYS A 57 -1.27 -13.52 -6.69
C LYS A 57 -1.94 -12.15 -6.78
N GLU A 58 -3.09 -11.98 -6.15
CA GLU A 58 -3.78 -10.70 -6.15
C GLU A 58 -3.01 -9.62 -5.38
N THR A 59 -2.46 -10.00 -4.22
CA THR A 59 -1.63 -9.13 -3.38
C THR A 59 -0.41 -8.63 -4.14
N LEU A 60 0.36 -9.52 -4.78
CA LEU A 60 1.51 -9.17 -5.59
C LEU A 60 1.11 -8.26 -6.77
N GLY A 61 -0.06 -8.50 -7.37
CA GLY A 61 -0.63 -7.62 -8.38
C GLY A 61 -0.92 -6.21 -7.85
N GLY A 62 -1.41 -6.09 -6.61
CA GLY A 62 -1.60 -4.81 -5.92
C GLY A 62 -0.29 -4.09 -5.63
N LEU A 63 0.71 -4.79 -5.09
CA LEU A 63 2.04 -4.24 -4.83
C LEU A 63 2.71 -3.72 -6.10
N LYS A 64 2.57 -4.45 -7.22
CA LYS A 64 3.06 -4.00 -8.52
C LYS A 64 2.41 -2.71 -9.00
N LYS A 65 1.11 -2.48 -8.70
CA LYS A 65 0.45 -1.21 -9.02
C LYS A 65 0.94 -0.07 -8.13
N LEU A 66 1.35 -0.37 -6.90
CA LEU A 66 1.88 0.60 -5.94
C LEU A 66 3.31 1.03 -6.29
N GLU A 67 4.08 0.18 -6.99
CA GLU A 67 5.48 0.41 -7.36
C GLU A 67 5.72 1.78 -8.03
N SER A 68 4.88 2.17 -9.01
CA SER A 68 5.03 3.45 -9.71
C SER A 68 4.84 4.67 -8.80
N PHE A 69 3.95 4.56 -7.80
CA PHE A 69 3.75 5.59 -6.80
C PHE A 69 4.95 5.69 -5.86
N LEU A 70 5.49 4.56 -5.41
CA LEU A 70 6.68 4.51 -4.55
C LEU A 70 7.91 5.09 -5.27
N ASP A 71 8.12 4.74 -6.53
CA ASP A 71 9.20 5.29 -7.36
C ASP A 71 9.06 6.81 -7.56
N ALA A 72 7.84 7.30 -7.75
CA ALA A 72 7.58 8.73 -7.83
C ALA A 72 7.95 9.44 -6.52
N LEU A 73 7.58 8.87 -5.36
CA LEU A 73 7.96 9.40 -4.05
C LEU A 73 9.47 9.38 -3.83
N GLU A 74 10.18 8.34 -4.27
CA GLU A 74 11.64 8.27 -4.16
C GLU A 74 12.32 9.35 -4.99
N ASN A 75 11.92 9.51 -6.25
CA ASN A 75 12.42 10.55 -7.14
C ASN A 75 12.14 11.95 -6.56
N LEU A 76 10.95 12.16 -6.02
CA LEU A 76 10.56 13.40 -5.38
C LEU A 76 11.39 13.68 -4.13
N ALA A 77 11.68 12.66 -3.32
CA ALA A 77 12.49 12.79 -2.12
C ALA A 77 13.94 13.21 -2.41
N VAL A 78 14.52 12.81 -3.55
CA VAL A 78 15.88 13.18 -3.97
C VAL A 78 15.92 14.47 -4.79
N THR A 79 14.77 14.98 -5.21
CA THR A 79 14.68 16.24 -5.96
C THR A 79 15.13 17.41 -5.09
N SER A 80 15.90 18.33 -5.67
CA SER A 80 16.31 19.56 -4.99
C SER A 80 15.12 20.51 -4.86
N SER A 81 14.79 20.94 -3.64
CA SER A 81 13.70 21.91 -3.43
C SER A 81 14.04 23.31 -3.95
N HIS A 82 15.34 23.62 -4.10
CA HIS A 82 15.84 24.95 -4.43
C HIS A 82 15.52 25.36 -5.87
N VAL A 83 15.32 24.39 -6.77
CA VAL A 83 14.92 24.68 -8.16
C VAL A 83 13.48 25.19 -8.27
N PHE A 84 12.69 25.03 -7.20
CA PHE A 84 11.31 25.53 -7.08
C PHE A 84 11.20 26.74 -6.15
N ALA A 85 12.30 27.43 -5.83
CA ALA A 85 12.23 28.66 -5.06
C ALA A 85 11.57 29.77 -5.90
N LEU A 86 10.87 30.72 -5.26
CA LEU A 86 10.18 31.81 -5.96
C LEU A 86 11.11 32.63 -6.88
N GLU A 87 12.39 32.66 -6.54
CA GLU A 87 13.44 33.40 -7.26
C GLU A 87 14.06 32.60 -8.43
N SER A 88 13.86 31.28 -8.50
CA SER A 88 14.44 30.46 -9.57
C SER A 88 13.63 30.58 -10.86
N ARG A 89 14.07 31.47 -11.75
CA ARG A 89 13.49 31.63 -13.12
C ARG A 89 13.75 30.44 -14.07
N VAL A 90 14.23 29.32 -13.55
CA VAL A 90 14.72 28.18 -14.33
C VAL A 90 13.58 27.24 -14.76
N LEU A 91 12.48 27.20 -13.99
CA LEU A 91 11.39 26.24 -14.20
C LEU A 91 10.06 26.92 -14.51
N ARG A 92 9.41 26.46 -15.58
CA ARG A 92 8.00 26.75 -15.87
C ARG A 92 7.17 25.55 -15.44
N LEU A 93 6.34 25.74 -14.42
CA LEU A 93 5.39 24.73 -13.98
C LEU A 93 4.12 24.74 -14.85
N PRO A 94 3.42 23.60 -14.97
CA PRO A 94 2.09 23.56 -15.57
C PRO A 94 1.11 24.54 -14.89
N GLU A 95 0.12 25.01 -15.64
CA GLU A 95 -0.93 25.89 -15.10
C GLU A 95 -1.63 25.23 -13.89
N GLY A 96 -1.83 26.02 -12.83
CA GLY A 96 -2.47 25.57 -11.60
C GLY A 96 -1.55 24.90 -10.58
N ILE A 97 -0.27 24.62 -10.90
CA ILE A 97 0.70 24.08 -9.94
C ILE A 97 1.59 25.20 -9.42
N ARG A 98 1.56 25.43 -8.10
CA ARG A 98 2.43 26.43 -7.49
C ARG A 98 3.74 25.80 -7.03
N PRO A 99 4.87 26.53 -7.09
CA PRO A 99 6.16 26.02 -6.62
C PRO A 99 6.13 25.56 -5.15
N GLU A 100 5.35 26.24 -4.30
CA GLU A 100 5.20 25.91 -2.88
C GLU A 100 4.58 24.53 -2.68
N ASP A 101 3.61 24.17 -3.53
CA ASP A 101 2.94 22.86 -3.47
C ASP A 101 3.91 21.74 -3.83
N VAL A 102 4.82 21.98 -4.78
CA VAL A 102 5.88 21.05 -5.16
C VAL A 102 6.94 20.92 -4.06
N GLN A 103 7.34 22.04 -3.44
CA GLN A 103 8.29 22.02 -2.33
C GLN A 103 7.74 21.24 -1.14
N LEU A 104 6.45 21.39 -0.85
CA LEU A 104 5.77 20.66 0.21
C LEU A 104 5.71 19.16 -0.10
N ALA A 105 5.51 18.80 -1.37
CA ALA A 105 5.58 17.43 -1.87
C ALA A 105 6.96 16.81 -1.63
N ILE A 106 8.02 17.54 -2.01
CA ILE A 106 9.42 17.14 -1.80
C ILE A 106 9.71 16.94 -0.32
N PHE A 107 9.24 17.85 0.54
CA PHE A 107 9.42 17.71 1.97
C PHE A 107 8.71 16.47 2.52
N ALA A 108 7.44 16.26 2.16
CA ALA A 108 6.67 15.10 2.58
C ALA A 108 7.35 13.79 2.13
N ALA A 109 7.77 13.72 0.87
CA ALA A 109 8.49 12.57 0.33
C ALA A 109 9.80 12.29 1.09
N ARG A 110 10.55 13.32 1.51
CA ARG A 110 11.74 13.16 2.35
C ARG A 110 11.44 12.58 3.73
N VAL A 111 10.35 13.02 4.36
CA VAL A 111 9.88 12.46 5.65
C VAL A 111 9.48 11.00 5.50
N ILE A 112 8.83 10.67 4.39
CA ILE A 112 8.36 9.32 4.07
C ILE A 112 9.49 8.37 3.68
N ARG A 113 10.60 8.87 3.14
CA ARG A 113 11.70 8.06 2.57
C ARG A 113 12.09 6.81 3.37
N PRO A 114 12.30 6.85 4.71
CA PRO A 114 12.69 5.66 5.46
C PRO A 114 11.66 4.53 5.37
N ARG A 115 10.37 4.88 5.24
CA ARG A 115 9.24 3.94 5.16
C ARG A 115 9.15 3.25 3.80
N LEU A 116 9.69 3.87 2.74
CA LEU A 116 9.72 3.27 1.40
C LEU A 116 10.59 2.01 1.35
N LEU A 117 11.56 1.88 2.26
CA LEU A 117 12.43 0.71 2.36
C LEU A 117 11.65 -0.58 2.68
N GLU A 118 10.52 -0.48 3.39
CA GLU A 118 9.68 -1.64 3.68
C GLU A 118 9.21 -2.34 2.38
N PHE A 119 8.96 -1.55 1.33
CA PHE A 119 8.51 -2.04 0.02
C PHE A 119 9.63 -2.50 -0.91
N LYS A 120 10.91 -2.22 -0.60
CA LYS A 120 12.05 -2.61 -1.45
C LYS A 120 12.45 -4.08 -1.34
N ARG A 121 11.78 -4.84 -0.46
CA ARG A 121 11.93 -6.29 -0.41
C ARG A 121 11.27 -6.90 -1.64
N ASP A 122 11.94 -7.85 -2.29
CA ASP A 122 11.32 -8.63 -3.35
C ASP A 122 10.20 -9.51 -2.75
N ALA A 123 8.98 -9.00 -2.84
CA ALA A 123 7.79 -9.67 -2.33
C ALA A 123 7.58 -11.04 -2.99
N SER A 124 8.04 -11.21 -4.24
CA SER A 124 7.87 -12.42 -5.05
C SER A 124 8.70 -13.60 -4.52
N SER A 125 9.89 -13.34 -4.01
CA SER A 125 10.76 -14.36 -3.41
C SER A 125 10.38 -14.68 -1.96
N PHE A 126 9.75 -13.73 -1.26
CA PHE A 126 9.36 -13.89 0.14
C PHE A 126 8.00 -14.59 0.30
N PHE A 127 7.07 -14.37 -0.64
CA PHE A 127 5.70 -14.85 -0.53
C PHE A 127 5.46 -16.13 -1.32
N LEU A 128 5.81 -17.28 -0.72
CA LEU A 128 5.42 -18.59 -1.23
C LEU A 128 4.08 -19.05 -0.63
N PRO A 129 3.19 -19.68 -1.41
CA PRO A 129 1.88 -20.17 -0.96
C PRO A 129 2.01 -21.48 -0.17
N LYS A 130 2.81 -21.45 0.89
CA LYS A 130 2.98 -22.57 1.83
C LYS A 130 2.26 -22.22 3.12
N LEU A 131 1.50 -23.16 3.67
CA LEU A 131 0.77 -22.93 4.93
C LEU A 131 1.70 -22.57 6.09
N GLN A 132 2.92 -23.10 6.07
CA GLN A 132 3.97 -22.80 7.06
C GLN A 132 4.37 -21.31 7.09
N ASN A 133 4.07 -20.57 6.02
CA ASN A 133 4.45 -19.16 5.90
C ASN A 133 3.32 -18.20 6.29
N VAL A 134 2.09 -18.67 6.53
CA VAL A 134 0.89 -17.83 6.66
C VAL A 134 1.06 -16.71 7.70
N GLU A 135 1.67 -16.99 8.85
CA GLU A 135 1.90 -15.97 9.89
C GLU A 135 2.85 -14.87 9.41
N VAL A 136 3.92 -15.24 8.71
CA VAL A 136 4.90 -14.31 8.15
C VAL A 136 4.28 -13.48 7.03
N LEU A 137 3.44 -14.09 6.19
CA LEU A 137 2.66 -13.39 5.16
C LEU A 137 1.75 -12.35 5.80
N TRP A 138 0.98 -12.76 6.81
CA TRP A 138 0.04 -11.88 7.50
C TRP A 138 0.75 -10.69 8.16
N TYR A 139 1.87 -10.94 8.85
CA TYR A 139 2.67 -9.89 9.47
C TYR A 139 3.15 -8.88 8.44
N GLN A 140 3.78 -9.33 7.35
CA GLN A 140 4.34 -8.45 6.34
C GLN A 140 3.26 -7.63 5.63
N LEU A 141 2.09 -8.23 5.35
CA LEU A 141 0.98 -7.50 4.73
C LEU A 141 0.41 -6.44 5.65
N ASN A 142 0.28 -6.74 6.94
CA ASN A 142 -0.14 -5.77 7.92
C ASN A 142 0.83 -4.58 7.99
N GLU A 143 2.14 -4.84 7.94
CA GLU A 143 3.15 -3.78 7.88
C GLU A 143 3.04 -2.95 6.59
N TYR A 144 2.77 -3.57 5.43
CA TYR A 144 2.49 -2.81 4.19
C TYR A 144 1.24 -1.94 4.30
N VAL A 145 0.16 -2.44 4.87
CA VAL A 145 -1.06 -1.65 5.09
C VAL A 145 -0.76 -0.46 5.99
N LYS A 146 -0.16 -0.68 7.16
CA LYS A 146 0.19 0.41 8.10
C LYS A 146 1.12 1.43 7.48
N THR A 147 2.15 0.97 6.77
CA THR A 147 3.13 1.84 6.12
C THR A 147 2.44 2.68 5.04
N THR A 148 1.54 2.10 4.26
CA THR A 148 0.76 2.83 3.24
C THR A 148 -0.15 3.88 3.90
N GLN A 149 -0.83 3.54 5.00
CA GLN A 149 -1.66 4.47 5.76
C GLN A 149 -0.84 5.65 6.33
N ASP A 150 0.35 5.37 6.88
CA ASP A 150 1.25 6.40 7.38
C ASP A 150 1.75 7.32 6.27
N ILE A 151 2.04 6.76 5.08
CA ILE A 151 2.44 7.51 3.89
C ILE A 151 1.31 8.44 3.44
N CYS A 152 0.11 7.90 3.22
CA CYS A 152 -1.06 8.65 2.82
C CYS A 152 -1.39 9.75 3.84
N GLY A 153 -1.44 9.42 5.13
CA GLY A 153 -1.72 10.40 6.18
C GLY A 153 -0.66 11.49 6.30
N THR A 154 0.60 11.22 5.91
CA THR A 154 1.66 12.25 5.87
C THR A 154 1.50 13.20 4.69
N LEU A 155 1.04 12.68 3.54
CA LEU A 155 0.75 13.47 2.36
C LEU A 155 -0.51 14.32 2.58
N GLU A 156 -1.60 13.73 3.08
CA GLU A 156 -2.88 14.41 3.33
C GLU A 156 -2.79 15.53 4.38
N LYS A 157 -2.00 15.36 5.46
CA LYS A 157 -1.83 16.42 6.47
C LYS A 157 -1.12 17.67 5.94
N ARG A 158 -0.60 17.63 4.72
CA ARG A 158 0.17 18.70 4.08
C ARG A 158 -0.51 19.26 2.83
N TYR A 159 -1.68 18.75 2.44
CA TYR A 159 -2.44 19.24 1.28
C TYR A 159 -3.87 19.62 1.65
#